data_AF-A0A8T4VDJ1-F1
#
_entry.id   AF-A0A8T4VDJ1-F1
#
_cell.length_a   1.000
_cell.length_b   1.000
_cell.length_c   1.000
_cell.angle_alpha   90.00
_cell.angle_beta   90.00
_cell.angle_gamma   90.00
#
_symmetry.space_group_name_H-M   'P 1'
#
loop_
_entity.id
_entity.type
_entity.pdbx_description
1 polymer ?
#
loop_
_entity_poly.entity_id
_entity_poly.type
_entity_poly.pdbx_seq_one_letter_code
_entity_poly.pdbx_strand_id
1 'polypeptide(L)' 'MKTQITVKEVDKKIFQELKAEAIKRKLNVGTALTLAMQNWLSSLRKKKKDLLDLKPSDWGPGTERLSEQIDEVIYGEK' A
#
# COMPACT_ATOMS: atom_id res chain seq x y z
N MET A 1 8.37 14.69 22.85
CA MET A 1 9.82 14.79 23.12
C MET A 1 10.56 14.79 21.81
N LYS A 2 11.61 15.63 21.65
CA LYS A 2 12.53 15.52 20.51
C LYS A 2 13.64 14.54 20.89
N THR A 3 13.79 13.48 20.10
CA THR A 3 14.80 12.44 20.32
C THR A 3 15.80 12.49 19.17
N GLN A 4 17.09 12.53 19.48
CA GLN A 4 18.15 12.44 18.48
C GLN A 4 18.56 10.97 18.34
N ILE A 5 18.47 10.45 17.12
CA ILE A 5 18.81 9.07 16.77
C ILE A 5 19.83 9.12 15.64
N THR A 6 20.94 8.38 15.78
CA THR A 6 21.97 8.25 14.75
C THR A 6 21.89 6.86 14.15
N VAL A 7 21.71 6.78 12.83
CA VAL A 7 21.68 5.52 12.08
C VAL A 7 23.00 5.40 11.30
N LYS A 8 23.72 4.29 11.48
CA LYS A 8 24.97 4.00 10.76
C LYS A 8 24.68 3.23 9.46
N GLU A 9 25.66 3.22 8.56
CA GLU A 9 25.64 2.40 7.32
C GLU A 9 24.49 2.73 6.35
N VAL A 10 24.02 3.97 6.36
CA VAL A 10 23.05 4.45 5.36
C VAL A 10 23.77 4.72 4.05
N ASP A 11 23.26 4.15 2.95
CA ASP A 11 23.77 4.46 1.61
C ASP A 11 23.65 5.96 1.33
N LYS A 12 24.78 6.57 0.95
CA LYS A 12 24.89 8.02 0.76
C LYS A 12 24.00 8.52 -0.38
N LYS A 13 23.89 7.77 -1.47
CA LYS A 13 23.09 8.17 -2.65
C LYS A 13 21.61 8.11 -2.31
N ILE A 14 21.16 7.01 -1.72
CA ILE A 14 19.75 6.83 -1.30
C ILE A 14 19.35 7.91 -0.29
N PHE A 15 20.22 8.23 0.66
CA PHE A 15 19.94 9.30 1.63
C PHE A 15 19.80 10.68 0.97
N GLN A 16 20.62 10.98 -0.04
CA GLN A 16 20.54 12.25 -0.78
C GLN A 16 19.23 12.36 -1.55
N GLU A 17 18.78 11.28 -2.18
CA GLU A 17 17.49 11.24 -2.89
C GLU A 17 16.32 11.44 -1.93
N LEU A 18 16.31 10.73 -0.80
CA LEU A 18 15.30 10.90 0.25
C LEU A 18 15.26 12.37 0.74
N LYS A 19 16.44 12.95 0.97
CA LYS A 19 16.55 14.36 1.40
C LYS A 19 15.99 15.31 0.36
N ALA A 20 16.31 15.12 -0.92
CA ALA A 20 15.80 15.95 -2.00
C ALA A 20 14.26 15.89 -2.09
N GLU A 21 13.70 14.68 -1.97
CA GLU A 21 12.25 14.47 -2.00
C GLU A 21 11.54 15.06 -0.77
N ALA A 22 12.17 14.97 0.40
CA ALA A 22 11.67 15.61 1.63
C ALA A 22 11.59 17.13 1.46
N ILE A 23 12.63 17.76 0.89
CA ILE A 23 12.67 19.21 0.64
C ILE A 23 11.57 19.62 -0.35
N LYS A 24 11.40 18.88 -1.46
CA LYS A 24 10.33 19.14 -2.44
C LYS A 24 8.94 19.14 -1.79
N ARG A 25 8.73 18.25 -0.80
CA ARG A 25 7.47 18.11 -0.06
C ARG A 25 7.35 19.03 1.15
N LYS A 26 8.33 19.93 1.37
CA LYS A 26 8.41 20.82 2.55
C LYS A 26 8.42 20.05 3.87
N LEU A 27 8.97 18.84 3.89
CA LEU A 27 9.13 18.00 5.07
C LEU A 27 10.57 18.07 5.59
N ASN A 28 10.73 17.97 6.91
CA ASN A 28 12.06 17.75 7.47
C ASN A 28 12.50 16.29 7.22
N VAL A 29 13.82 16.05 7.17
CA VAL A 29 14.40 14.73 6.85
C VAL A 29 13.99 13.67 7.89
N GLY A 30 13.86 14.04 9.16
CA GLY A 30 13.43 13.11 10.23
C GLY A 30 11.98 12.63 10.05
N THR A 31 11.09 13.52 9.61
CA THR A 31 9.70 13.19 9.28
C THR A 31 9.65 12.30 8.06
N ALA A 32 10.42 12.61 7.01
CA ALA A 32 10.51 11.74 5.83
C ALA A 32 11.05 10.34 6.18
N LEU A 33 12.07 10.26 7.03
CA LEU A 33 12.62 8.99 7.52
C LEU A 33 11.58 8.22 8.34
N THR A 34 10.84 8.90 9.22
CA THR A 34 9.75 8.29 9.99
C THR A 34 8.68 7.71 9.08
N LEU A 35 8.25 8.46 8.06
CA LEU A 35 7.27 7.98 7.08
C LEU A 35 7.79 6.78 6.29
N ALA A 36 9.06 6.80 5.88
CA ALA A 36 9.69 5.67 5.20
C ALA A 36 9.70 4.41 6.09
N MET A 37 10.05 4.56 7.37
CA MET A 37 10.02 3.46 8.35
C MET A 37 8.60 2.93 8.57
N GLN A 38 7.60 3.81 8.71
CA GLN A 38 6.20 3.41 8.83
C GLN A 38 5.71 2.65 7.60
N ASN A 39 6.07 3.11 6.41
CA ASN A 39 5.70 2.44 5.16
C ASN A 39 6.36 1.06 5.05
N TRP A 40 7.64 0.95 5.40
CA TRP A 40 8.36 -0.32 5.44
C TRP A 40 7.74 -1.29 6.44
N LEU A 41 7.47 -0.86 7.68
CA LEU A 41 6.81 -1.72 8.68
C LEU A 41 5.40 -2.12 8.25
N SER A 42 4.68 -1.23 7.57
CA SER A 42 3.35 -1.51 7.04
C SER A 42 3.39 -2.50 5.88
N SER A 43 4.41 -2.44 5.01
CA SER A 43 4.56 -3.39 3.91
C SER A 43 4.86 -4.79 4.43
N LEU A 44 5.62 -4.92 5.52
CA LEU A 44 5.86 -6.19 6.21
C LEU A 44 4.59 -6.77 6.85
N ARG A 45 3.68 -5.90 7.32
CA ARG A 45 2.42 -6.30 7.99
C ARG A 45 1.28 -6.60 7.02
N LYS A 46 1.34 -6.10 5.78
CA LYS A 46 0.38 -6.47 4.75
C LYS A 46 0.56 -7.95 4.44
N LYS A 47 -0.29 -8.81 5.04
CA LYS A 47 -0.51 -10.17 4.54
C LYS A 47 -0.77 -10.03 3.03
N LYS A 48 -0.05 -10.80 2.21
CA LYS A 48 -0.49 -11.04 0.84
C LYS A 48 -1.92 -11.55 0.97
N LYS A 49 -2.90 -10.72 0.60
CA LYS A 49 -4.29 -11.18 0.52
C LYS A 49 -4.28 -12.22 -0.58
N ASP A 50 -4.49 -13.46 -0.22
CA ASP A 50 -4.72 -14.50 -1.22
C ASP A 50 -6.04 -14.16 -1.91
N LEU A 51 -6.19 -14.50 -3.19
CA LEU A 51 -7.48 -14.40 -3.86
C LEU A 51 -8.54 -15.23 -3.11
N LEU A 52 -8.09 -16.28 -2.43
CA LEU A 52 -8.91 -17.13 -1.57
C LEU A 52 -9.38 -16.45 -0.26
N ASP A 53 -8.76 -15.34 0.15
CA ASP A 53 -9.18 -14.56 1.32
C ASP A 53 -10.33 -13.58 1.01
N LEU A 54 -10.68 -13.41 -0.27
CA LEU A 54 -11.78 -12.55 -0.69
C LEU A 54 -13.11 -13.24 -0.40
N LYS A 55 -13.83 -12.73 0.61
CA LYS A 55 -15.22 -13.12 0.84
C LYS A 55 -16.11 -12.44 -0.19
N PRO A 56 -17.09 -13.14 -0.78
CA PRO A 56 -18.14 -12.52 -1.58
C PRO A 56 -18.79 -11.41 -0.76
N SER A 57 -18.90 -10.22 -1.35
CA SER A 57 -19.63 -9.12 -0.73
C SER A 57 -21.11 -9.33 -0.99
N ASP A 58 -21.94 -9.21 0.05
CA ASP A 58 -23.39 -9.21 -0.10
C ASP A 58 -23.81 -7.84 -0.67
N TRP A 59 -24.42 -7.84 -1.86
CA TRP A 59 -24.90 -6.64 -2.55
C TRP A 59 -26.42 -6.45 -2.40
N GLY A 60 -27.06 -7.23 -1.51
CA GLY A 60 -28.49 -7.19 -1.25
C GLY A 60 -29.26 -8.26 -2.02
N PRO A 61 -30.56 -8.43 -1.70
CA PRO A 61 -31.40 -9.47 -2.28
C PRO A 61 -31.53 -9.32 -3.81
N GLY A 62 -31.40 -10.43 -4.53
CA GLY A 62 -31.45 -10.47 -6.00
C GLY A 62 -30.09 -10.32 -6.70
N THR A 63 -28.99 -10.18 -5.94
CA THR A 63 -27.62 -10.05 -6.48
C THR A 63 -26.79 -11.33 -6.35
N GLU A 64 -27.41 -12.43 -5.89
CA GLU A 64 -26.72 -13.66 -5.49
C GLU A 64 -26.03 -14.37 -6.66
N ARG A 65 -26.57 -14.21 -7.88
CA ARG A 65 -26.05 -14.83 -9.12
C ARG A 65 -25.58 -13.79 -10.14
N LEU A 66 -25.31 -12.56 -9.71
CA LEU A 66 -24.95 -11.45 -10.60
C LEU A 66 -23.69 -11.75 -11.42
N SER A 67 -22.72 -12.50 -10.86
CA SER A 67 -21.52 -12.92 -11.61
C SER A 67 -21.88 -13.77 -12.83
N GLU A 68 -22.80 -14.71 -12.68
CA GLU A 68 -23.22 -15.60 -13.77
C GLU A 68 -24.00 -14.83 -14.85
N GLN A 69 -24.83 -13.85 -14.44
CA GLN A 69 -25.55 -12.97 -15.37
C GLN A 69 -24.59 -12.10 -16.19
N ILE A 70 -23.54 -11.58 -15.55
CA ILE A 70 -22.52 -10.78 -16.24
C ILE A 70 -21.71 -11.67 -17.21
N ASP A 71 -21.35 -12.88 -16.79
CA ASP A 71 -20.63 -13.83 -17.64
C ASP A 71 -21.48 -14.21 -18.88
N GLU A 72 -22.80 -14.35 -18.73
CA GLU A 72 -23.70 -14.60 -19.85
C GLU A 72 -23.77 -13.41 -20.82
N VAL A 73 -23.77 -12.16 -20.33
CA VAL A 73 -23.75 -10.97 -21.19
C VAL A 73 -22.41 -10.81 -21.93
N ILE A 74 -21.29 -11.12 -21.26
CA ILE A 74 -19.94 -10.89 -21.80
C ILE A 74 -19.48 -12.04 -22.69
N TYR A 75 -19.79 -13.28 -22.30
CA TYR A 75 -19.26 -14.50 -22.94
C TYR A 75 -20.34 -15.40 -23.55
N GLY A 76 -21.63 -15.07 -23.38
CA GLY A 76 -22.77 -15.85 -23.89
C GLY A 76 -23.04 -15.68 -25.39
N GLU A 77 -22.03 -15.41 -26.21
CA GLU A 77 -22.16 -15.61 -27.66
C GLU A 77 -22.07 -17.10 -27.98
N LYS A 78 -23.20 -17.67 -28.38
CA LYS A 78 -23.22 -18.82 -29.28
C LYS A 78 -24.20 -18.56 -30.42
#